data_AF-A0A7C5LQE7-F1
#
_entry.id   AF-A0A7C5LQE7-F1
#
_cell.length_a   1.000
_cell.length_b   1.000
_cell.length_c   1.000
_cell.angle_alpha   90.00
_cell.angle_beta   90.00
_cell.angle_gamma   90.00
#
_symmetry.space_group_name_H-M   'P 1'
#
loop_
_entity.id
_entity.type
_entity.pdbx_description
1 polymer ?
#
loop_
_entity_poly.entity_id
_entity_poly.type
_entity_poly.pdbx_seq_one_letter_code
_entity_poly.pdbx_strand_id
1 'polypeptide(L)'
;MGASAAMAATGFGLSAWAARRGEPPEVWGVLSFFAAMEVIQAASYPVLGQCQNPANQWLTRLAYLHIALQPFAFNALALAMIPAGVRARIRVPVYALCAAATLYTLAQVFPFPGAGQCAQHRAMCGAGFCTRPGLWHLAWEMPLNGWGNSFATSANPVLRLFPHALVGYGLAVFVLPVLYGAWRITAFQYLMGPILASRLTPDVDEQPAIWCLMAVGIAAVILFSPLRRALSQRRWPLWTPSTRT
;
A
#
# COMPACT_ATOMS: atom_id res chain seq x y z
N MET A 1 17.97 -3.49 -8.96
CA MET A 1 17.44 -4.79 -9.46
C MET A 1 17.52 -5.87 -8.39
N GLY A 2 18.71 -6.10 -7.80
CA GLY A 2 18.92 -7.21 -6.83
C GLY A 2 17.98 -7.21 -5.63
N ALA A 3 17.68 -6.04 -5.05
CA ALA A 3 16.78 -5.93 -3.89
C ALA A 3 15.35 -6.43 -4.21
N SER A 4 14.70 -5.92 -5.27
CA SER A 4 13.36 -6.36 -5.65
C SER A 4 13.33 -7.83 -6.07
N ALA A 5 14.32 -8.29 -6.84
CA ALA A 5 14.38 -9.71 -7.23
C ALA A 5 14.50 -10.65 -6.01
N ALA A 6 15.35 -10.29 -5.03
CA ALA A 6 15.48 -11.04 -3.79
C ALA A 6 14.18 -11.04 -2.99
N MET A 7 13.55 -9.87 -2.81
CA MET A 7 12.29 -9.75 -2.06
C MET A 7 11.12 -10.46 -2.76
N ALA A 8 11.05 -10.45 -4.09
CA ALA A 8 10.09 -11.24 -4.86
C ALA A 8 10.27 -12.75 -4.60
N ALA A 9 11.51 -13.24 -4.70
CA ALA A 9 11.82 -14.65 -4.45
C ALA A 9 11.51 -15.05 -3.01
N THR A 10 11.87 -14.23 -2.02
CA THR A 10 11.53 -14.44 -0.62
C THR A 10 10.03 -14.44 -0.40
N GLY A 11 9.31 -13.46 -0.93
CA GLY A 11 7.86 -13.33 -0.80
C GLY A 11 7.11 -14.53 -1.36
N PHE A 12 7.39 -14.91 -2.61
CA PHE A 12 6.77 -16.10 -3.21
C PHE A 12 7.22 -17.40 -2.54
N GLY A 13 8.47 -17.50 -2.10
CA GLY A 13 8.97 -18.65 -1.33
C GLY A 13 8.20 -18.84 -0.02
N LEU A 14 8.00 -17.75 0.74
CA LEU A 14 7.22 -17.76 1.97
C LEU A 14 5.74 -18.03 1.71
N SER A 15 5.15 -17.47 0.65
CA SER A 15 3.77 -17.77 0.25
C SER A 15 3.59 -19.26 -0.05
N ALA A 16 4.48 -19.85 -0.87
CA ALA A 16 4.41 -21.26 -1.22
C ALA A 16 4.60 -22.17 0.00
N TRP A 17 5.51 -21.80 0.89
CA TRP A 17 5.71 -22.50 2.16
C TRP A 17 4.47 -22.44 3.05
N ALA A 18 3.86 -21.27 3.23
CA ALA A 18 2.65 -21.08 4.02
C ALA A 18 1.45 -21.85 3.43
N ALA A 19 1.25 -21.80 2.11
CA ALA A 19 0.21 -22.56 1.42
C ALA A 19 0.38 -24.07 1.62
N ARG A 20 1.60 -24.60 1.53
CA ARG A 20 1.91 -26.03 1.78
C ARG A 20 1.69 -26.45 3.23
N ARG A 21 1.78 -25.52 4.18
CA ARG A 21 1.51 -25.74 5.61
C ARG A 21 0.02 -25.66 5.96
N GLY A 22 -0.85 -25.35 5.00
CA GLY A 22 -2.28 -25.18 5.23
C GLY A 22 -2.65 -23.86 5.92
N GLU A 23 -1.78 -22.85 5.87
CA GLU A 23 -2.16 -21.50 6.30
C GLU A 23 -3.29 -20.96 5.42
N PRO A 24 -4.18 -20.12 5.98
CA PRO A 24 -5.34 -19.67 5.25
C PRO A 24 -4.95 -18.65 4.15
N PRO A 25 -5.78 -18.48 3.09
CA PRO A 25 -5.49 -17.62 1.95
C PRO A 25 -5.12 -16.17 2.28
N GLU A 26 -5.59 -15.65 3.41
CA GLU A 26 -5.24 -14.30 3.88
C GLU A 26 -3.75 -14.15 4.25
N VAL A 27 -3.07 -15.25 4.57
CA VAL A 27 -1.63 -15.25 4.92
C VAL A 27 -0.79 -15.33 3.66
N TRP A 28 -0.93 -16.41 2.88
CA TRP A 28 -0.11 -16.62 1.68
C TRP A 28 -0.53 -15.70 0.53
N GLY A 29 -1.81 -15.31 0.44
CA GLY A 29 -2.31 -14.41 -0.60
C GLY A 29 -1.77 -12.99 -0.45
N VAL A 30 -1.70 -12.46 0.78
CA VAL A 30 -1.13 -11.13 1.06
C VAL A 30 0.36 -11.09 0.74
N LEU A 31 1.11 -12.14 1.12
CA LEU A 31 2.53 -12.25 0.78
C LEU A 31 2.75 -12.30 -0.74
N SER A 32 1.97 -13.12 -1.45
CA SER A 32 2.03 -13.20 -2.92
C SER A 32 1.69 -11.88 -3.58
N PHE A 33 0.70 -11.16 -3.04
CA PHE A 33 0.32 -9.86 -3.54
C PHE A 33 1.47 -8.86 -3.43
N PHE A 34 2.12 -8.72 -2.27
CA PHE A 34 3.28 -7.82 -2.15
C PHE A 34 4.48 -8.29 -2.96
N ALA A 35 4.75 -9.60 -3.04
CA ALA A 35 5.82 -10.15 -3.88
C ALA A 35 5.62 -9.85 -5.38
N ALA A 36 4.38 -9.78 -5.86
CA ALA A 36 4.08 -9.42 -7.24
C ALA A 36 4.51 -7.99 -7.59
N MET A 37 4.46 -7.04 -6.65
CA MET A 37 4.99 -5.69 -6.88
C MET A 37 6.50 -5.73 -7.11
N GLU A 38 7.21 -6.54 -6.35
CA GLU A 38 8.66 -6.68 -6.48
C GLU A 38 9.08 -7.29 -7.82
N VAL A 39 8.24 -8.13 -8.42
CA VAL A 39 8.43 -8.59 -9.81
C VAL A 39 8.29 -7.44 -10.79
N ILE A 40 7.25 -6.60 -10.64
CA ILE A 40 7.04 -5.43 -11.51
C ILE A 40 8.24 -4.48 -11.39
N GLN A 41 8.69 -4.21 -10.17
CA GLN A 41 9.86 -3.38 -9.90
C GLN A 41 11.14 -3.98 -10.49
N ALA A 42 11.40 -5.27 -10.29
CA ALA A 42 12.56 -5.97 -10.88
C ALA A 42 12.55 -5.90 -12.41
N ALA A 43 11.38 -6.12 -13.03
CA ALA A 43 11.19 -6.02 -14.48
C ALA A 43 11.34 -4.60 -15.03
N SER A 44 11.23 -3.57 -14.19
CA SER A 44 11.39 -2.16 -14.60
C SER A 44 12.85 -1.73 -14.73
N TYR A 45 13.80 -2.44 -14.12
CA TYR A 45 15.23 -2.08 -14.14
C TYR A 45 15.87 -2.01 -15.55
N PRO A 46 15.56 -2.90 -16.50
CA PRO A 46 16.13 -2.82 -17.85
C PRO A 46 15.67 -1.60 -18.66
N VAL A 47 14.51 -1.01 -18.31
CA VAL A 47 13.89 0.11 -19.05
C VAL A 47 13.85 1.40 -18.24
N LEU A 48 14.63 1.46 -17.17
CA LEU A 48 14.58 2.50 -16.15
C LEU A 48 15.04 3.86 -16.73
N GLY A 49 14.26 4.92 -16.48
CA GLY A 49 14.49 6.27 -17.04
C GLY A 49 14.12 6.43 -18.52
N GLN A 50 13.75 5.36 -19.23
CA GLN A 50 13.35 5.42 -20.63
C GLN A 50 11.85 5.77 -20.73
N CYS A 51 11.45 6.99 -20.34
CA CYS A 51 10.04 7.35 -20.23
C CYS A 51 9.25 7.30 -21.55
N GLN A 52 9.94 7.37 -22.70
CA GLN A 52 9.34 7.20 -24.03
C GLN A 52 9.24 5.73 -24.48
N ASN A 53 9.83 4.80 -23.73
CA ASN A 53 9.75 3.37 -24.01
C ASN A 53 8.39 2.81 -23.56
N PRO A 54 7.58 2.20 -24.46
CA PRO A 54 6.29 1.62 -24.09
C PRO A 54 6.36 0.59 -22.95
N ALA A 55 7.45 -0.18 -22.85
CA ALA A 55 7.63 -1.15 -21.77
C ALA A 55 7.72 -0.47 -20.41
N ASN A 56 8.46 0.65 -20.30
CA ASN A 56 8.54 1.44 -19.08
C ASN A 56 7.16 1.97 -18.66
N GLN A 57 6.43 2.54 -19.63
CA GLN A 57 5.09 3.09 -19.36
C GLN A 57 4.12 2.01 -18.90
N TRP A 58 4.12 0.83 -19.53
CA TRP A 58 3.26 -0.28 -19.13
C TRP A 58 3.60 -0.83 -17.75
N LEU A 59 4.89 -1.02 -17.44
CA LEU A 59 5.31 -1.45 -16.10
C LEU A 59 4.93 -0.42 -15.03
N THR A 60 5.05 0.86 -15.33
CA THR A 60 4.62 1.94 -14.42
C THR A 60 3.10 1.93 -14.20
N ARG A 61 2.30 1.69 -15.25
CA ARG A 61 0.83 1.52 -15.12
C ARG A 61 0.46 0.28 -14.29
N LEU A 62 1.17 -0.83 -14.47
CA LEU A 62 0.97 -2.05 -13.67
C LEU A 62 1.33 -1.81 -12.20
N ALA A 63 2.42 -1.10 -11.93
CA ALA A 63 2.76 -0.67 -10.57
C ALA A 63 1.65 0.22 -9.99
N TYR A 64 1.13 1.18 -10.76
CA TYR A 64 0.03 2.02 -10.29
C TYR A 64 -1.24 1.24 -9.98
N LEU A 65 -1.62 0.30 -10.86
CA LEU A 65 -2.77 -0.57 -10.65
C LEU A 65 -2.61 -1.41 -9.38
N HIS A 66 -1.40 -1.95 -9.17
CA HIS A 66 -1.09 -2.70 -7.96
C HIS A 66 -1.22 -1.82 -6.70
N ILE A 67 -0.65 -0.61 -6.71
CA ILE A 67 -0.81 0.38 -5.63
C ILE A 67 -2.29 0.66 -5.35
N ALA A 68 -3.09 0.88 -6.40
CA ALA A 68 -4.52 1.13 -6.24
C ALA A 68 -5.27 -0.04 -5.57
N LEU A 69 -4.80 -1.28 -5.75
CA LEU A 69 -5.37 -2.50 -5.16
C LEU A 69 -4.83 -2.84 -3.77
N GLN A 70 -3.74 -2.22 -3.31
CA GLN A 70 -3.16 -2.47 -1.98
C GLN A 70 -4.15 -2.32 -0.81
N PRO A 71 -5.17 -1.44 -0.81
CA PRO A 71 -6.15 -1.37 0.26
C PRO A 71 -6.80 -2.72 0.60
N PHE A 72 -7.00 -3.60 -0.38
CA PHE A 72 -7.51 -4.95 -0.15
C PHE A 72 -6.54 -5.81 0.65
N ALA A 73 -5.25 -5.83 0.28
CA ALA A 73 -4.24 -6.63 0.97
C ALA A 73 -4.00 -6.13 2.40
N PHE A 74 -3.89 -4.80 2.59
CA PHE A 74 -3.75 -4.20 3.92
C PHE A 74 -4.94 -4.50 4.82
N ASN A 75 -6.17 -4.40 4.29
CA ASN A 75 -7.37 -4.71 5.07
C ASN A 75 -7.57 -6.21 5.29
N ALA A 76 -7.14 -7.08 4.37
CA ALA A 76 -7.15 -8.52 4.62
C ALA A 76 -6.26 -8.88 5.81
N LEU A 77 -5.05 -8.31 5.87
CA LEU A 77 -4.14 -8.49 7.00
C LEU A 77 -4.73 -7.91 8.30
N ALA A 78 -5.28 -6.69 8.26
CA ALA A 78 -5.84 -6.05 9.44
C ALA A 78 -7.12 -6.75 9.96
N LEU A 79 -8.00 -7.23 9.07
CA LEU A 79 -9.15 -8.07 9.43
C LEU A 79 -8.72 -9.40 10.04
N ALA A 80 -7.58 -9.96 9.64
CA ALA A 80 -7.04 -11.17 10.27
C ALA A 80 -6.55 -10.93 11.71
N MET A 81 -6.38 -9.67 12.13
CA MET A 81 -5.93 -9.28 13.48
C MET A 81 -7.08 -8.96 14.45
N ILE A 82 -8.35 -9.13 14.05
CA ILE A 82 -9.53 -8.89 14.90
C ILE A 82 -10.35 -10.18 15.10
N PRO A 83 -11.27 -10.25 16.08
CA PRO A 83 -12.04 -11.46 16.36
C PRO A 83 -12.89 -11.89 15.16
N ALA A 84 -13.01 -13.21 14.97
CA ALA A 84 -13.68 -13.79 13.81
C ALA A 84 -15.14 -13.34 13.68
N GLY A 85 -15.86 -13.22 14.80
CA GLY A 85 -17.26 -12.76 14.82
C GLY A 85 -17.43 -11.32 14.33
N VAL A 86 -16.48 -10.42 14.66
CA VAL A 86 -16.47 -9.04 14.16
C VAL A 86 -16.13 -9.04 12.67
N ARG A 87 -15.03 -9.70 12.29
CA ARG A 87 -14.56 -9.81 10.90
C ARG A 87 -15.67 -10.27 9.96
N ALA A 88 -16.42 -11.31 10.34
CA ALA A 88 -17.48 -11.87 9.50
C ALA A 88 -18.57 -10.84 9.15
N ARG A 89 -18.89 -9.92 10.08
CA ARG A 89 -19.92 -8.89 9.88
C ARG A 89 -19.44 -7.71 9.03
N ILE A 90 -18.17 -7.33 9.18
CA ILE A 90 -17.64 -6.11 8.56
C ILE A 90 -16.85 -6.35 7.27
N ARG A 91 -16.49 -7.60 6.94
CA ARG A 91 -15.64 -7.90 5.77
C ARG A 91 -16.19 -7.31 4.46
N VAL A 92 -17.50 -7.42 4.25
CA VAL A 92 -18.16 -6.97 3.01
C VAL A 92 -18.12 -5.44 2.91
N PRO A 93 -18.60 -4.65 3.89
CA PRO A 93 -18.49 -3.20 3.80
C PRO A 93 -17.04 -2.71 3.74
N VAL A 94 -16.10 -3.35 4.45
CA VAL A 94 -14.66 -3.00 4.37
C VAL A 94 -14.13 -3.17 2.96
N TYR A 95 -14.39 -4.30 2.29
CA TYR A 95 -13.94 -4.51 0.91
C TYR A 95 -14.68 -3.65 -0.11
N ALA A 96 -15.95 -3.31 0.12
CA ALA A 96 -16.67 -2.34 -0.70
C ALA A 96 -16.02 -0.95 -0.63
N LEU A 97 -15.60 -0.52 0.57
CA LEU A 97 -14.84 0.73 0.75
C LEU A 97 -13.45 0.65 0.12
N CYS A 98 -12.78 -0.51 0.17
CA CYS A 98 -11.51 -0.73 -0.56
C CYS A 98 -11.70 -0.60 -2.07
N ALA A 99 -12.81 -1.13 -2.62
CA ALA A 99 -13.15 -0.98 -4.03
C ALA A 99 -13.40 0.48 -4.40
N ALA A 100 -14.16 1.22 -3.59
CA ALA A 100 -14.38 2.65 -3.79
C ALA A 100 -13.05 3.44 -3.75
N ALA A 101 -12.17 3.15 -2.80
CA ALA A 101 -10.84 3.76 -2.71
C ALA A 101 -9.93 3.40 -3.90
N THR A 102 -10.03 2.17 -4.40
CA THR A 102 -9.33 1.71 -5.62
C THR A 102 -9.80 2.51 -6.82
N LEU A 103 -11.11 2.60 -7.04
CA LEU A 103 -11.70 3.38 -8.14
C LEU A 103 -11.34 4.86 -8.03
N TYR A 104 -11.37 5.44 -6.83
CA TYR A 104 -10.93 6.81 -6.60
C TYR A 104 -9.44 7.01 -6.93
N THR A 105 -8.59 6.05 -6.54
CA THR A 105 -7.16 6.10 -6.85
C THR A 105 -6.95 6.00 -8.36
N LEU A 106 -7.55 5.02 -9.03
CA LEU A 106 -7.49 4.92 -10.50
C LEU A 106 -8.06 6.15 -11.21
N ALA A 107 -9.09 6.79 -10.65
CA ALA A 107 -9.65 8.01 -11.20
C ALA A 107 -8.63 9.17 -11.25
N GLN A 108 -7.62 9.17 -10.38
CA GLN A 108 -6.64 10.27 -10.31
C GLN A 108 -5.74 10.38 -11.55
N VAL A 109 -5.57 9.33 -12.37
CA VAL A 109 -4.77 9.46 -13.61
C VAL A 109 -5.58 10.02 -14.79
N PHE A 110 -6.90 10.20 -14.63
CA PHE A 110 -7.73 10.76 -15.69
C PHE A 110 -7.71 12.30 -15.64
N PRO A 111 -7.56 12.97 -16.80
CA PRO A 111 -7.50 14.41 -16.90
C PRO A 111 -8.92 15.03 -16.87
N PHE A 112 -9.59 14.97 -15.70
CA PHE A 112 -10.90 15.58 -15.56
C PHE A 112 -10.83 17.11 -15.69
N PRO A 113 -11.77 17.73 -16.43
CA PRO A 113 -11.87 19.19 -16.49
C PRO A 113 -11.96 19.81 -15.09
N GLY A 114 -11.12 20.81 -14.80
CA GLY A 114 -11.11 21.50 -13.51
C GLY A 114 -10.38 20.78 -12.37
N ALA A 115 -9.90 19.55 -12.55
CA ALA A 115 -9.13 18.85 -11.52
C ALA A 115 -7.69 19.36 -11.38
N GLY A 116 -7.15 20.04 -12.40
CA GLY A 116 -5.77 20.50 -12.44
C GLY A 116 -4.74 19.37 -12.43
N GLN A 117 -3.46 19.71 -12.28
CA GLN A 117 -2.38 18.73 -12.13
C GLN A 117 -1.99 18.57 -10.66
N CYS A 118 -1.45 17.40 -10.32
CA CYS A 118 -0.83 17.18 -9.02
C CYS A 118 0.30 18.20 -8.76
N ALA A 119 0.53 18.52 -7.49
CA ALA A 119 1.64 19.36 -7.09
C ALA A 119 2.96 18.55 -7.05
N GLN A 120 4.06 19.14 -7.50
CA GLN A 120 5.37 18.49 -7.65
C GLN A 120 6.00 17.94 -6.35
N HIS A 121 5.56 18.43 -5.18
CA HIS A 121 6.02 17.91 -3.89
C HIS A 121 5.25 16.65 -3.44
N ARG A 122 4.26 16.19 -4.23
CA ARG A 122 3.52 14.95 -3.98
C ARG A 122 4.26 13.79 -4.64
N ALA A 123 4.28 12.65 -3.98
CA ALA A 123 4.87 11.44 -4.55
C ALA A 123 4.13 11.04 -5.82
N MET A 124 4.92 10.60 -6.80
CA MET A 124 4.49 10.09 -8.09
C MET A 124 3.84 11.13 -9.00
N CYS A 125 4.05 12.42 -8.72
CA CYS A 125 3.53 13.48 -9.57
C CYS A 125 4.46 13.74 -10.75
N GLY A 126 3.98 13.53 -11.98
CA GLY A 126 4.77 13.81 -13.18
C GLY A 126 3.91 14.02 -14.43
N ALA A 127 4.57 14.26 -15.56
CA ALA A 127 3.87 14.55 -16.82
C ALA A 127 3.27 13.31 -17.51
N GLY A 128 3.74 12.11 -17.14
CA GLY A 128 3.33 10.84 -17.75
C GLY A 128 3.75 9.66 -16.89
N PHE A 129 3.38 8.45 -17.33
CA PHE A 129 3.78 7.23 -16.66
C PHE A 129 5.26 6.94 -16.92
N CYS A 130 6.11 7.15 -15.93
CA CYS A 130 7.52 6.79 -16.01
C CYS A 130 8.05 6.15 -14.74
N THR A 131 8.82 5.07 -14.90
CA THR A 131 9.69 4.56 -13.85
C THR A 131 11.09 5.11 -14.10
N ARG A 132 11.56 5.98 -13.21
CA ARG A 132 12.85 6.67 -13.30
C ARG A 132 13.81 6.21 -12.19
N PRO A 133 15.12 6.49 -12.32
CA PRO A 133 16.06 6.21 -11.23
C PRO A 133 15.68 7.03 -9.99
N GLY A 134 15.63 6.36 -8.83
CA GLY A 134 15.68 7.00 -7.52
C GLY A 134 17.13 7.11 -7.04
N LEU A 135 17.33 7.43 -5.77
CA LEU A 135 18.68 7.54 -5.19
C LEU A 135 19.36 6.19 -5.00
N TRP A 136 18.63 5.16 -4.59
CA TRP A 136 19.16 3.81 -4.43
C TRP A 136 18.21 2.70 -4.91
N HIS A 137 16.96 3.06 -5.16
CA HIS A 137 15.90 2.26 -5.70
C HIS A 137 15.32 2.93 -6.96
N LEU A 138 14.13 2.54 -7.39
CA LEU A 138 13.40 3.20 -8.47
C LEU A 138 12.38 4.19 -7.90
N ALA A 139 12.04 5.19 -8.71
CA ALA A 139 11.00 6.17 -8.43
C ALA A 139 9.94 6.13 -9.53
N TRP A 140 8.73 6.53 -9.20
CA TRP A 140 7.63 6.57 -10.16
C TRP A 140 7.16 7.99 -10.38
N GLU A 141 6.75 8.27 -11.61
CA GLU A 141 6.06 9.48 -12.01
C GLU A 141 4.81 9.07 -12.79
N MET A 142 3.71 9.79 -12.55
CA MET A 142 2.41 9.49 -13.13
C MET A 142 1.63 10.80 -13.35
N PRO A 143 0.77 10.86 -14.38
CA PRO A 143 -0.01 12.05 -14.70
C PRO A 143 -1.23 12.17 -13.76
N LEU A 144 -0.97 12.33 -12.46
CA LEU A 144 -2.02 12.46 -11.45
C LEU A 144 -2.68 13.83 -11.54
N ASN A 145 -3.99 13.87 -11.38
CA ASN A 145 -4.76 15.10 -11.29
C ASN A 145 -4.57 15.78 -9.91
N GLY A 146 -5.03 17.02 -9.81
CA GLY A 146 -4.85 17.86 -8.63
C GLY A 146 -5.73 17.50 -7.42
N TRP A 147 -6.53 16.44 -7.49
CA TRP A 147 -7.33 16.01 -6.33
C TRP A 147 -6.42 15.71 -5.15
N GLY A 148 -6.79 16.25 -3.98
CA GLY A 148 -6.00 16.14 -2.77
C GLY A 148 -4.85 17.14 -2.63
N ASN A 149 -4.54 17.98 -3.62
CA ASN A 149 -3.46 18.99 -3.51
C ASN A 149 -3.58 19.85 -2.24
N SER A 150 -4.81 20.20 -1.84
CA SER A 150 -5.09 20.97 -0.62
C SER A 150 -4.72 20.25 0.68
N PHE A 151 -4.63 18.92 0.68
CA PHE A 151 -4.21 18.13 1.84
C PHE A 151 -2.70 18.20 2.03
N ALA A 152 -1.94 18.15 0.93
CA ALA A 152 -0.48 18.20 0.96
C ALA A 152 0.05 19.56 1.46
N THR A 153 -0.66 20.65 1.15
CA THR A 153 -0.28 22.02 1.55
C THR A 153 -1.04 22.55 2.77
N SER A 154 -1.94 21.75 3.37
CA SER A 154 -2.79 22.22 4.48
C SER A 154 -1.97 22.64 5.70
N ALA A 155 -2.41 23.69 6.40
CA ALA A 155 -1.89 24.04 7.73
C ALA A 155 -2.38 23.08 8.82
N ASN A 156 -3.41 22.27 8.56
CA ASN A 156 -3.98 21.34 9.53
C ASN A 156 -3.07 20.10 9.68
N PRO A 157 -2.55 19.81 10.90
CA PRO A 157 -1.64 18.69 11.12
C PRO A 157 -2.26 17.32 10.85
N VAL A 158 -3.59 17.17 10.97
CA VAL A 158 -4.30 15.92 10.67
C VAL A 158 -4.33 15.66 9.17
N LEU A 159 -4.55 16.70 8.36
CA LEU A 159 -4.56 16.58 6.90
C LEU A 159 -3.16 16.29 6.34
N ARG A 160 -2.11 16.77 7.01
CA ARG A 160 -0.71 16.46 6.70
C ARG A 160 -0.30 14.99 6.91
N LEU A 161 -1.14 14.17 7.55
CA LEU A 161 -0.91 12.72 7.63
C LEU A 161 -1.04 12.04 6.26
N PHE A 162 -1.59 12.73 5.26
CA PHE A 162 -1.70 12.29 3.87
C PHE A 162 -0.86 13.16 2.91
N PRO A 163 0.47 13.23 3.09
CA PRO A 163 1.32 14.21 2.39
C PRO A 163 1.38 13.99 0.87
N HIS A 164 1.16 12.76 0.40
CA HIS A 164 1.17 12.42 -1.03
C HIS A 164 -0.21 12.60 -1.70
N ALA A 165 -1.23 12.98 -0.92
CA ALA A 165 -2.57 13.33 -1.39
C ALA A 165 -3.32 12.24 -2.19
N LEU A 166 -2.90 10.97 -2.08
CA LEU A 166 -3.72 9.81 -2.41
C LEU A 166 -4.76 9.57 -1.29
N VAL A 167 -5.71 10.48 -1.16
CA VAL A 167 -6.61 10.55 0.01
C VAL A 167 -7.45 9.28 0.14
N GLY A 168 -8.11 8.81 -0.93
CA GLY A 168 -8.92 7.58 -0.89
C GLY A 168 -8.11 6.36 -0.44
N TYR A 169 -6.91 6.19 -1.01
CA TYR A 169 -5.96 5.16 -0.60
C TYR A 169 -5.61 5.27 0.89
N GLY A 170 -5.20 6.46 1.34
CA GLY A 170 -4.77 6.69 2.72
C GLY A 170 -5.90 6.45 3.72
N LEU A 171 -7.12 6.87 3.40
CA LEU A 171 -8.30 6.60 4.22
C LEU A 171 -8.57 5.10 4.32
N ALA A 172 -8.52 4.35 3.22
CA ALA A 172 -8.79 2.92 3.23
C ALA A 172 -7.68 2.10 3.92
N VAL A 173 -6.41 2.52 3.81
CA VAL A 173 -5.27 1.79 4.40
C VAL A 173 -5.05 2.15 5.87
N PHE A 174 -5.22 3.42 6.26
CA PHE A 174 -4.83 3.90 7.59
C PHE A 174 -5.99 4.31 8.48
N VAL A 175 -7.10 4.82 7.94
CA VAL A 175 -8.23 5.27 8.76
C VAL A 175 -9.24 4.15 8.98
N LEU A 176 -9.66 3.50 7.90
CA LEU A 176 -10.67 2.44 7.94
C LEU A 176 -10.32 1.32 8.95
N PRO A 177 -9.08 0.81 9.01
CA PRO A 177 -8.73 -0.19 10.02
C PRO A 177 -8.78 0.28 11.46
N VAL A 178 -8.47 1.55 11.71
CA VAL A 178 -8.60 2.14 13.06
C VAL A 178 -10.07 2.19 13.46
N LEU A 179 -10.97 2.58 12.55
CA LEU A 179 -12.40 2.66 12.83
C LEU A 179 -12.99 1.32 13.27
N TYR A 180 -12.59 0.21 12.64
CA TYR A 180 -13.07 -1.12 13.05
C TYR A 180 -12.23 -1.79 14.16
N GLY A 181 -11.22 -1.10 14.69
CA GLY A 181 -10.50 -1.50 15.91
C GLY A 181 -9.13 -2.13 15.70
N ALA A 182 -8.66 -2.27 14.46
CA ALA A 182 -7.34 -2.82 14.13
C ALA A 182 -6.18 -1.81 14.30
N TRP A 183 -6.30 -0.86 15.22
CA TRP A 183 -5.38 0.29 15.32
C TRP A 183 -3.90 -0.09 15.57
N ARG A 184 -3.61 -1.21 16.25
CA ARG A 184 -2.22 -1.65 16.54
C ARG A 184 -1.48 -2.02 15.27
N ILE A 185 -2.09 -2.85 14.42
CA ILE A 185 -1.51 -3.23 13.14
C ILE A 185 -1.45 -2.03 12.20
N THR A 186 -2.44 -1.13 12.22
CA THR A 186 -2.40 0.12 11.46
C THR A 186 -1.24 1.02 11.86
N ALA A 187 -1.07 1.27 13.16
CA ALA A 187 0.02 2.08 13.68
C ALA A 187 1.37 1.48 13.29
N PHE A 188 1.54 0.16 13.48
CA PHE A 188 2.75 -0.53 13.08
C PHE A 188 3.05 -0.37 11.57
N GLN A 189 2.05 -0.53 10.70
CA GLN A 189 2.23 -0.39 9.26
C GLN A 189 2.48 1.06 8.83
N TYR A 190 1.88 2.05 9.50
CA TYR A 190 2.16 3.46 9.21
C TYR A 190 3.60 3.84 9.60
N LEU A 191 4.08 3.34 10.75
CA LEU A 191 5.45 3.55 11.21
C LEU A 191 6.48 2.86 10.30
N MET A 192 6.27 1.56 10.02
CA MET A 192 7.23 0.76 9.25
C MET A 192 7.12 0.97 7.74
N GLY A 193 6.01 1.53 7.26
CA GLY A 193 5.79 1.84 5.86
C GLY A 193 6.18 3.28 5.53
N PRO A 194 5.21 4.22 5.44
CA PRO A 194 5.48 5.61 5.03
C PRO A 194 6.56 6.32 5.83
N ILE A 195 6.54 6.22 7.17
CA ILE A 195 7.51 6.96 7.99
C ILE A 195 8.91 6.42 7.74
N LEU A 196 9.12 5.11 7.82
CA LEU A 196 10.43 4.52 7.56
C LEU A 196 10.91 4.82 6.13
N ALA A 197 10.04 4.70 5.12
CA ALA A 197 10.38 5.03 3.73
C ALA A 197 10.85 6.48 3.58
N SER A 198 10.16 7.45 4.20
CA SER A 198 10.55 8.87 4.18
C SER A 198 11.87 9.17 4.89
N ARG A 199 12.36 8.26 5.74
CA ARG A 199 13.69 8.36 6.36
C ARG A 199 14.77 7.66 5.56
N LEU A 200 14.42 6.72 4.70
CA LEU A 200 15.35 5.98 3.85
C LEU A 200 15.69 6.72 2.55
N THR A 201 14.86 7.68 2.14
CA THR A 201 15.16 8.53 0.99
C THR A 201 14.51 9.93 1.11
N PRO A 202 15.23 11.00 0.73
CA PRO A 202 14.64 12.31 0.53
C PRO A 202 13.87 12.44 -0.81
N ASP A 203 14.03 11.52 -1.76
CA ASP A 203 13.29 11.55 -3.03
C ASP A 203 11.84 11.08 -2.79
N VAL A 204 10.89 12.02 -2.88
CA VAL A 204 9.47 11.77 -2.57
C VAL A 204 8.83 10.76 -3.52
N ASP A 205 9.30 10.67 -4.76
CA ASP A 205 8.78 9.73 -5.76
C ASP A 205 9.36 8.32 -5.62
N GLU A 206 10.47 8.18 -4.89
CA GLU A 206 11.11 6.92 -4.56
C GLU A 206 10.47 6.26 -3.32
N GLN A 207 9.93 7.07 -2.40
CA GLN A 207 9.33 6.58 -1.13
C GLN A 207 8.26 5.48 -1.32
N PRO A 208 7.29 5.60 -2.24
CA PRO A 208 6.28 4.55 -2.44
C PRO A 208 6.88 3.22 -2.89
N ALA A 209 7.93 3.26 -3.72
CA ALA A 209 8.60 2.06 -4.22
C ALA A 209 9.39 1.34 -3.12
N ILE A 210 10.08 2.11 -2.27
CA ILE A 210 10.76 1.56 -1.08
C ILE A 210 9.74 0.96 -0.10
N TRP A 211 8.59 1.60 0.10
CA TRP A 211 7.56 1.03 0.96
C TRP A 211 7.06 -0.32 0.42
N CYS A 212 6.83 -0.43 -0.89
CA CYS A 212 6.47 -1.72 -1.51
C CYS A 212 7.53 -2.80 -1.24
N LEU A 213 8.81 -2.45 -1.42
CA LEU A 213 9.96 -3.33 -1.15
C LEU A 213 9.95 -3.84 0.30
N MET A 214 9.70 -2.94 1.26
CA MET A 214 9.63 -3.30 2.68
C MET A 214 8.37 -4.10 3.03
N ALA A 215 7.26 -3.94 2.28
CA ALA A 215 5.97 -4.53 2.62
C ALA A 215 6.02 -6.07 2.68
N VAL A 216 6.81 -6.72 1.83
CA VAL A 216 7.03 -8.18 1.89
C VAL A 216 7.67 -8.58 3.22
N GLY A 217 8.72 -7.88 3.64
CA GLY A 217 9.42 -8.13 4.90
C GLY A 217 8.54 -7.83 6.11
N ILE A 218 7.84 -6.70 6.10
CA ILE A 218 6.88 -6.30 7.14
C ILE A 218 5.80 -7.38 7.30
N ALA A 219 5.18 -7.81 6.19
CA ALA A 219 4.16 -8.87 6.21
C ALA A 219 4.72 -10.19 6.74
N ALA A 220 5.91 -10.60 6.31
CA ALA A 220 6.57 -11.81 6.80
C ALA A 220 6.83 -11.75 8.32
N VAL A 221 7.36 -10.63 8.83
CA VAL A 221 7.59 -10.43 10.27
C VAL A 221 6.28 -10.48 11.04
N ILE A 222 5.22 -9.84 10.56
CA ILE A 222 3.91 -9.87 11.22
C ILE A 222 3.35 -11.29 11.26
N LEU A 223 3.39 -12.02 10.14
CA LEU A 223 2.72 -13.30 9.98
C LEU A 223 3.44 -14.46 10.68
N PHE A 224 4.77 -14.44 10.69
CA PHE A 224 5.60 -15.57 11.16
C PHE A 224 6.31 -15.32 12.49
N SER A 225 6.03 -14.21 13.19
CA SER A 225 6.60 -13.94 14.51
C SER A 225 5.53 -13.78 15.60
N PRO A 226 5.92 -13.76 16.90
CA PRO A 226 5.01 -13.46 18.00
C PRO A 226 4.31 -12.09 17.88
N LEU A 227 4.82 -11.20 17.00
CA LEU A 227 4.22 -9.91 16.71
C LEU A 227 2.77 -10.03 16.24
N ARG A 228 2.40 -11.12 15.55
CA ARG A 228 1.00 -11.41 15.19
C ARG A 228 0.06 -11.30 16.38
N ARG A 229 0.44 -11.92 17.52
CA ARG A 229 -0.36 -11.90 18.76
C ARG A 229 -0.33 -10.53 19.41
N ALA A 230 0.81 -9.85 19.38
CA ALA A 230 0.97 -8.52 19.97
C ALA A 230 0.20 -7.44 19.21
N LEU A 231 0.03 -7.56 17.88
CA LEU A 231 -0.73 -6.62 17.05
C LEU A 231 -2.21 -6.98 16.94
N SER A 232 -2.60 -8.20 17.32
CA SER A 232 -3.99 -8.64 17.37
C SER A 232 -4.79 -7.88 18.43
N GLN A 233 -6.04 -7.57 18.11
CA GLN A 233 -6.95 -6.82 18.96
C GLN A 233 -8.07 -7.70 19.47
N ARG A 234 -8.27 -7.70 20.79
CA ARG A 234 -9.30 -8.50 21.45
C ARG A 234 -10.49 -7.69 21.94
N ARG A 235 -10.32 -6.38 22.12
CA ARG A 235 -11.34 -5.48 22.65
C ARG A 235 -11.27 -4.15 21.91
N TRP A 236 -12.43 -3.60 21.59
CA TRP A 236 -12.58 -2.28 20.99
C TRP A 236 -13.89 -1.65 21.47
N PRO A 237 -13.96 -0.33 21.76
CA PRO A 237 -15.16 0.31 22.29
C PRO A 237 -16.40 0.15 21.41
N LEU A 238 -16.22 0.08 20.08
CA LEU A 238 -17.33 -0.05 19.13
C LEU A 238 -17.83 -1.50 18.96
N TRP A 239 -17.19 -2.49 19.60
CA TRP A 239 -17.60 -3.88 19.53
C TRP A 239 -18.61 -4.20 20.63
N THR A 240 -19.78 -4.73 20.26
CA THR A 240 -20.80 -5.13 21.23
C THR A 240 -20.34 -6.35 22.05
N PRO A 241 -20.80 -6.53 23.30
CA PRO A 241 -20.38 -7.65 24.14
C PRO A 241 -20.56 -9.04 23.52
N SER A 242 -21.60 -9.23 22.69
CA SER A 242 -21.85 -10.49 21.97
C SER A 242 -20.86 -10.80 20.84
N THR A 243 -19.95 -9.89 20.52
CA THR A 243 -18.92 -10.06 19.48
C THR A 243 -17.54 -10.42 20.05
N ARG A 244 -17.44 -10.68 21.36
CA ARG A 244 -16.17 -10.94 22.07
C ARG A 244 -15.74 -12.42 22.12
N THR A 245 -16.48 -13.32 21.49
CA THR A 245 -16.17 -14.76 21.38
C THR A 245 -15.09 -15.03 20.34
#